data_AF-A0A3S0UKQ1-F1
#
_entry.id   AF-A0A3S0UKQ1-F1
#
_cell.length_a   1.000
_cell.length_b   1.000
_cell.length_c   1.000
_cell.angle_alpha   90.00
_cell.angle_beta   90.00
_cell.angle_gamma   90.00
#
_symmetry.space_group_name_H-M   'P 1'
#
loop_
_entity.id
_entity.type
_entity.pdbx_description
1 polymer ?
#
loop_
_entity_poly.entity_id
_entity_poly.type
_entity_poly.pdbx_seq_one_letter_code
_entity_poly.pdbx_strand_id
1 'polypeptide(L)'
;MSNRNRTVGHSWERDTVKLLKEIFPNIATSRACNRLRDSQKVDLVNADESVYGRLPYNFQCKCLTGNVDLEKFLTELPKIPQITNVILHRKTRKIVTKTKKTVFKVTGEYAYMDFEAFVNILRTLKTLQDEVNSHRC
;
A
#
# COMPACT_ATOMS: atom_id res chain seq x y z
N MET A 1 -13.95 -20.17 8.55
CA MET A 1 -13.54 -18.81 9.00
C MET A 1 -12.39 -18.20 8.19
N SER A 2 -11.44 -18.99 7.66
CA SER A 2 -10.31 -18.52 6.82
C SER A 2 -10.72 -17.72 5.55
N ASN A 3 -11.72 -18.21 4.79
CA ASN A 3 -12.10 -17.58 3.52
C ASN A 3 -12.62 -16.15 3.65
N ARG A 4 -13.30 -15.79 4.74
CA ARG A 4 -13.92 -14.47 4.90
C ARG A 4 -12.87 -13.37 5.11
N ASN A 5 -11.85 -13.65 5.92
CA ASN A 5 -10.76 -12.71 6.16
C ASN A 5 -9.90 -12.52 4.90
N ARG A 6 -9.69 -13.59 4.12
CA ARG A 6 -9.02 -13.52 2.82
C ARG A 6 -9.79 -12.64 1.83
N THR A 7 -11.12 -12.75 1.75
CA THR A 7 -11.94 -11.92 0.88
C THR A 7 -11.87 -10.44 1.24
N VAL A 8 -11.81 -10.09 2.53
CA VAL A 8 -11.69 -8.70 2.99
C VAL A 8 -10.34 -8.10 2.61
N GLY A 9 -9.24 -8.85 2.79
CA GLY A 9 -7.91 -8.42 2.33
C GLY A 9 -7.86 -8.19 0.82
N HIS A 10 -8.39 -9.13 0.04
CA HIS A 10 -8.49 -9.00 -1.42
C HIS A 10 -9.40 -7.88 -1.89
N SER A 11 -10.46 -7.56 -1.15
CA SER A 11 -11.26 -6.40 -1.46
C SER A 11 -10.45 -5.12 -1.28
N TRP A 12 -9.69 -5.03 -0.18
CA TRP A 12 -8.86 -3.86 0.09
C TRP A 12 -7.80 -3.67 -1.00
N GLU A 13 -7.06 -4.72 -1.36
CA GLU A 13 -6.07 -4.68 -2.45
C GLU A 13 -6.67 -4.12 -3.75
N ARG A 14 -7.88 -4.59 -4.14
CA ARG A 14 -8.55 -4.12 -5.36
C ARG A 14 -9.00 -2.66 -5.26
N ASP A 15 -9.50 -2.24 -4.10
CA ASP A 15 -9.86 -0.84 -3.88
C ASP A 15 -8.62 0.05 -3.97
N THR A 16 -7.50 -0.38 -3.39
CA THR A 16 -6.23 0.34 -3.46
C THR A 16 -5.67 0.41 -4.88
N VAL A 17 -5.74 -0.69 -5.66
CA VAL A 17 -5.36 -0.67 -7.09
C VAL A 17 -6.17 0.38 -7.84
N LYS A 18 -7.50 0.43 -7.64
CA LYS A 18 -8.34 1.43 -8.31
C LYS A 18 -7.94 2.85 -7.96
N LEU A 19 -7.71 3.13 -6.68
CA LEU A 19 -7.28 4.45 -6.20
C LEU A 19 -5.93 4.86 -6.82
N LEU A 20 -4.96 3.94 -6.82
CA LEU A 20 -3.61 4.23 -7.28
C LEU A 20 -3.48 4.23 -8.81
N LYS A 21 -4.48 3.73 -9.55
CA LYS A 21 -4.42 3.64 -11.01
C LYS A 21 -4.38 5.00 -11.70
N GLU A 22 -4.89 6.04 -11.05
CA GLU A 22 -4.81 7.43 -11.53
C GLU A 22 -3.35 7.94 -11.52
N ILE A 23 -2.52 7.42 -10.61
CA ILE A 23 -1.12 7.81 -10.43
C ILE A 23 -0.19 6.84 -11.17
N PHE A 24 -0.52 5.54 -11.10
CA PHE A 24 0.24 4.45 -11.69
C PHE A 24 -0.67 3.64 -12.63
N PRO A 25 -0.81 4.03 -13.91
CA PRO A 25 -1.79 3.45 -14.83
C PRO A 25 -1.68 1.93 -15.00
N ASN A 26 -0.47 1.39 -14.85
CA ASN A 26 -0.18 -0.02 -15.02
C ASN A 26 -0.21 -0.82 -13.72
N ILE A 27 -0.64 -0.23 -12.59
CA ILE A 27 -0.67 -0.93 -11.30
C ILE A 27 -1.69 -2.07 -11.29
N ALA A 28 -1.28 -3.19 -10.69
CA ALA A 28 -2.06 -4.41 -10.51
C ALA A 28 -1.64 -5.12 -9.21
N THR A 29 -2.40 -6.16 -8.82
CA THR A 29 -2.01 -7.01 -7.69
C THR A 29 -0.94 -8.00 -8.11
N SER A 30 0.13 -8.13 -7.31
CA SER A 30 1.24 -9.07 -7.58
C SER A 30 0.75 -10.52 -7.66
N ARG A 31 -0.27 -10.88 -6.89
CA ARG A 31 -0.89 -12.20 -6.95
C ARG A 31 -1.38 -12.58 -8.35
N ALA A 32 -1.82 -11.61 -9.13
CA ALA A 32 -2.33 -11.85 -10.48
C ALA A 32 -1.22 -11.84 -11.54
N CYS A 33 -0.19 -11.01 -11.40
CA CYS A 33 0.78 -10.76 -12.46
C CYS A 33 2.23 -11.14 -12.15
N ASN A 34 2.62 -11.25 -10.87
CA ASN A 34 4.00 -11.51 -10.49
C ASN A 34 4.12 -12.32 -9.18
N ARG A 35 4.18 -13.65 -9.32
CA ARG A 35 4.30 -14.60 -8.20
C ARG A 35 5.56 -14.41 -7.35
N LEU A 36 6.67 -13.99 -7.98
CA LEU A 36 7.91 -13.72 -7.24
C LEU A 36 7.70 -12.58 -6.24
N ARG A 37 7.02 -11.50 -6.68
CA ARG A 37 6.75 -10.33 -5.83
C ARG A 37 5.72 -10.64 -4.74
N ASP A 38 4.69 -11.43 -5.03
CA ASP A 38 3.73 -11.93 -4.02
C ASP A 38 4.45 -12.77 -2.94
N SER A 39 5.44 -13.59 -3.32
CA SER A 39 6.25 -14.35 -2.36
C SER A 39 7.10 -13.45 -1.45
N GLN A 40 7.52 -12.29 -1.97
CA GLN A 40 8.23 -11.22 -1.24
C GLN A 40 7.29 -10.31 -0.45
N LYS A 41 6.01 -10.67 -0.32
CA LYS A 41 4.99 -9.92 0.45
C LYS A 41 4.66 -8.54 -0.10
N VAL A 42 5.04 -8.26 -1.35
CA VAL A 42 4.63 -7.05 -2.08
C VAL A 42 3.29 -7.34 -2.73
N ASP A 43 2.25 -6.58 -2.39
CA ASP A 43 0.89 -6.84 -2.85
C ASP A 43 0.55 -6.10 -4.16
N LEU A 44 1.16 -4.93 -4.41
CA LEU A 44 0.92 -4.13 -5.62
C LEU A 44 2.21 -3.92 -6.42
N VAL A 45 2.12 -4.10 -7.72
CA VAL A 45 3.22 -3.98 -8.69
C VAL A 45 2.69 -3.44 -10.02
N ASN A 46 3.57 -3.13 -10.98
CA ASN A 46 3.14 -2.96 -12.36
C ASN A 46 2.69 -4.32 -12.94
N ALA A 47 1.66 -4.30 -13.79
CA ALA A 47 1.08 -5.48 -14.42
C ALA A 47 2.14 -6.29 -15.20
N ASP A 48 3.10 -5.59 -15.80
CA ASP A 48 4.29 -6.19 -16.40
C ASP A 48 5.53 -5.35 -16.04
N GLU A 49 6.29 -5.81 -15.05
CA GLU A 49 7.53 -5.12 -14.63
C GLU A 49 8.65 -5.20 -15.68
N SER A 50 8.57 -6.12 -16.66
CA SER A 50 9.56 -6.20 -17.76
C SER A 50 9.34 -5.12 -18.81
N VAL A 51 8.08 -4.68 -18.99
CA VAL A 51 7.70 -3.64 -19.95
C VAL A 51 7.69 -2.25 -19.31
N TYR A 52 7.10 -2.12 -18.12
CA TYR A 52 6.87 -0.82 -17.47
C TYR A 52 7.86 -0.50 -16.36
N GLY A 53 8.82 -1.39 -16.11
CA GLY A 53 9.74 -1.29 -14.97
C GLY A 53 9.03 -1.51 -13.63
N ARG A 54 9.80 -1.36 -12.55
CA ARG A 54 9.27 -1.45 -11.19
C ARG A 54 8.67 -0.12 -10.74
N LEU A 55 7.67 -0.20 -9.88
CA LEU A 55 7.21 0.97 -9.13
C LEU A 55 8.33 1.46 -8.20
N PRO A 56 8.41 2.77 -7.93
CA PRO A 56 9.33 3.31 -6.92
C PRO A 56 8.91 2.97 -5.48
N TYR A 57 7.83 2.19 -5.32
CA TYR A 57 7.29 1.77 -4.04
C TYR A 57 7.02 0.27 -4.00
N ASN A 58 7.34 -0.37 -2.87
CA ASN A 58 6.85 -1.70 -2.51
C ASN A 58 5.62 -1.53 -1.62
N PHE A 59 4.43 -1.71 -2.18
CA PHE A 59 3.18 -1.61 -1.42
C PHE A 59 2.78 -2.95 -0.82
N GLN A 60 2.44 -2.93 0.47
CA GLN A 60 1.74 -4.03 1.14
C GLN A 60 0.41 -3.55 1.70
N CYS A 61 -0.67 -4.25 1.39
CA CYS A 61 -2.02 -3.93 1.80
C CYS A 61 -2.40 -4.73 3.05
N LYS A 62 -2.77 -4.05 4.13
CA LYS A 62 -3.30 -4.69 5.35
C LYS A 62 -4.67 -4.13 5.68
N CYS A 63 -5.62 -5.02 5.98
CA CYS A 63 -6.93 -4.66 6.51
C CYS A 63 -7.12 -5.41 7.82
N LEU A 64 -6.99 -4.70 8.95
CA LEU A 64 -6.86 -5.32 10.27
C LEU A 64 -7.71 -4.58 11.31
N THR A 65 -7.99 -5.29 12.41
CA THR A 65 -8.63 -4.75 13.61
C THR A 65 -7.64 -4.71 14.77
N GLY A 66 -7.71 -3.67 15.60
CA GLY A 66 -6.92 -3.57 16.83
C GLY A 66 -5.54 -2.94 16.63
N ASN A 67 -4.62 -3.24 17.55
CA ASN A 67 -3.23 -2.81 17.47
C ASN A 67 -2.47 -3.75 16.53
N VAL A 68 -1.74 -3.14 15.59
CA VAL A 68 -1.02 -3.84 14.54
C VAL A 68 0.45 -3.51 14.70
N ASP A 69 1.28 -4.55 14.69
CA ASP A 69 2.73 -4.40 14.61
C ASP A 69 3.12 -4.09 13.16
N LEU A 70 3.16 -2.80 12.85
CA LEU A 70 3.44 -2.29 11.50
C LEU A 70 4.93 -2.33 11.18
N GLU A 71 5.79 -2.25 12.20
CA GLU A 71 7.25 -2.36 12.05
C GLU A 71 7.64 -3.74 11.53
N LYS A 72 7.04 -4.79 12.09
CA LYS A 72 7.20 -6.15 11.58
C LYS A 72 6.87 -6.24 10.08
N PHE A 73 5.78 -5.62 9.63
CA PHE A 73 5.41 -5.67 8.23
C PHE A 73 6.37 -4.90 7.32
N LEU A 74 6.88 -3.76 7.76
CA LEU A 74 7.89 -3.01 7.02
C LEU A 74 9.21 -3.78 6.86
N THR A 75 9.62 -4.50 7.91
CA THR A 75 10.86 -5.30 7.88
C THR A 75 10.77 -6.58 7.03
N GLU A 76 9.56 -7.13 6.85
CA GLU A 76 9.33 -8.30 5.98
C GLU A 76 9.43 -7.96 4.48
N LEU A 77 9.30 -6.68 4.10
CA LEU A 77 9.38 -6.25 2.71
C LEU A 77 10.84 -6.21 2.21
N PRO A 78 11.08 -6.51 0.92
CA PRO A 78 12.43 -6.49 0.36
C PRO A 78 12.99 -5.07 0.40
N LYS A 79 14.20 -4.92 0.95
CA LYS A 79 14.93 -3.65 0.98
C LYS A 79 15.72 -3.51 -0.31
N ILE A 80 15.17 -2.78 -1.27
CA ILE A 80 15.78 -2.55 -2.57
C ILE A 80 16.20 -1.07 -2.65
N PRO A 81 17.44 -0.76 -3.06
CA PRO A 81 17.85 0.63 -3.23
C PRO A 81 16.88 1.40 -4.13
N GLN A 82 16.59 2.65 -3.77
CA GLN A 82 15.69 3.55 -4.50
C GLN A 82 14.20 3.13 -4.54
N ILE A 83 13.82 2.04 -3.86
CA ILE A 83 12.41 1.63 -3.74
C ILE A 83 11.98 1.78 -2.27
N THR A 84 10.92 2.56 -2.07
CA THR A 84 10.39 2.83 -0.73
C THR A 84 9.34 1.80 -0.32
N ASN A 85 9.49 1.22 0.86
CA ASN A 85 8.51 0.31 1.43
C ASN A 85 7.34 1.09 2.05
N VAL A 86 6.11 0.71 1.71
CA VAL A 86 4.89 1.38 2.20
C VAL A 86 3.83 0.35 2.57
N ILE A 87 3.31 0.45 3.79
CA ILE A 87 2.15 -0.32 4.25
C ILE A 87 0.88 0.52 4.11
N LEU A 88 -0.04 0.05 3.27
CA LEU A 88 -1.36 0.65 3.08
C LEU A 88 -2.37 -0.08 3.99
N HIS A 89 -2.70 0.57 5.09
CA HIS A 89 -3.47 -0.03 6.18
C HIS A 89 -4.89 0.56 6.25
N ARG A 90 -5.89 -0.30 6.03
CA ARG A 90 -7.30 -0.03 6.35
C ARG A 90 -7.60 -0.52 7.78
N LYS A 91 -7.77 0.42 8.71
CA LYS A 91 -8.10 0.13 10.11
C LYS A 91 -9.61 -0.08 10.25
N THR A 92 -9.98 -1.18 10.88
CA THR A 92 -11.39 -1.52 11.13
C THR A 92 -11.64 -1.72 12.63
N ARG A 93 -12.89 -1.51 13.05
CA ARG A 93 -13.38 -1.79 14.41
C ARG A 93 -14.58 -2.71 14.36
N LYS A 94 -14.61 -3.68 15.28
CA LYS A 94 -15.76 -4.57 15.51
C LYS A 94 -16.89 -3.79 16.19
N ILE A 95 -18.07 -3.79 15.60
CA ILE A 95 -19.29 -3.17 16.13
C ILE A 95 -20.36 -4.25 16.28
N VAL A 96 -21.03 -4.28 17.43
CA VAL A 96 -22.21 -5.12 17.64
C VAL A 96 -23.44 -4.28 17.30
N THR A 97 -24.18 -4.73 16.29
CA THR A 97 -25.40 -4.07 15.83
C THR A 97 -26.57 -4.33 16.78
N LYS A 98 -27.66 -3.55 16.67
CA LYS A 98 -28.89 -3.74 17.45
C LYS A 98 -29.47 -5.16 17.31
N THR A 99 -29.22 -5.84 16.19
CA THR A 99 -29.64 -7.23 15.94
C THR A 99 -28.65 -8.27 16.49
N LYS A 100 -27.74 -7.88 17.40
CA LYS A 100 -26.64 -8.70 17.96
C LYS A 100 -25.67 -9.27 16.92
N LYS A 101 -25.72 -8.81 15.66
CA LYS A 101 -24.75 -9.20 14.62
C LYS A 101 -23.48 -8.37 14.76
N THR A 102 -22.34 -9.04 14.65
CA THR A 102 -21.04 -8.39 14.57
C THR A 102 -20.80 -7.89 13.15
N VAL A 103 -20.42 -6.62 13.00
CA VAL A 103 -19.99 -6.01 11.74
C VAL A 103 -18.64 -5.31 11.94
N PHE A 104 -17.79 -5.31 10.92
CA PHE A 104 -16.55 -4.54 10.91
C PHE A 104 -16.78 -3.22 10.19
N LYS A 105 -16.57 -2.10 10.89
CA LYS A 105 -16.67 -0.75 10.31
C LYS A 105 -15.26 -0.21 10.10
N VAL A 106 -15.00 0.35 8.92
CA VAL A 106 -13.75 1.09 8.64
C VAL A 106 -13.71 2.33 9.52
N THR A 107 -12.59 2.54 10.21
CA THR A 107 -12.37 3.70 11.08
C THR A 107 -11.31 4.65 10.55
N GLY A 108 -10.49 4.20 9.60
CA GLY A 108 -9.47 5.03 8.95
C GLY A 108 -8.65 4.23 7.95
N GLU A 109 -8.00 4.95 7.05
CA GLU A 109 -7.08 4.42 6.05
C GLU A 109 -5.78 5.22 6.14
N TYR A 110 -4.65 4.52 6.17
CA TYR A 110 -3.34 5.10 6.50
C TYR A 110 -2.26 4.52 5.59
N ALA A 111 -1.24 5.32 5.30
CA ALA A 111 0.01 4.87 4.71
C ALA A 111 1.12 4.95 5.77
N TYR A 112 1.79 3.84 6.04
CA TYR A 112 2.93 3.76 6.96
C TYR A 112 4.20 3.48 6.19
N MET A 113 5.28 4.16 6.57
CA MET A 113 6.60 4.02 5.99
C MET A 113 7.64 4.43 7.04
N ASP A 114 8.90 4.07 6.79
CA ASP A 114 10.00 4.52 7.64
C ASP A 114 10.14 6.05 7.59
N PHE A 115 10.53 6.64 8.72
CA PHE A 115 10.67 8.09 8.83
C PHE A 115 11.67 8.66 7.81
N GLU A 116 12.78 7.96 7.57
CA GLU A 116 13.77 8.36 6.57
C GLU A 116 13.17 8.40 5.15
N ALA A 117 12.36 7.39 4.79
CA ALA A 117 11.69 7.35 3.51
C ALA A 117 10.70 8.50 3.35
N PHE A 118 9.95 8.83 4.41
CA PHE A 118 9.06 9.98 4.43
C PHE A 118 9.83 11.30 4.22
N VAL A 119 10.94 11.50 4.93
CA VAL A 119 11.80 12.68 4.76
C VAL A 119 12.36 12.78 3.34
N ASN A 120 12.75 11.66 2.73
CA ASN A 120 13.25 11.65 1.36
C ASN A 120 12.16 12.07 0.35
N ILE A 121 10.91 11.62 0.54
CA ILE A 121 9.77 12.10 -0.26
C ILE A 121 9.61 13.61 -0.13
N LEU A 122 9.67 14.16 1.09
CA LEU A 122 9.56 15.61 1.32
C LEU A 122 10.68 16.39 0.61
N ARG A 123 11.92 15.88 0.65
CA ARG A 123 13.06 16.49 -0.05
C ARG A 123 12.81 16.52 -1.56
N THR A 124 12.42 15.39 -2.15
CA THR A 124 12.12 15.30 -3.59
C THR A 124 11.01 16.27 -3.98
N LEU A 125 9.92 16.33 -3.21
CA LEU A 125 8.82 17.26 -3.48
C LEU A 125 9.27 18.72 -3.40
N LYS A 126 10.14 19.06 -2.44
CA LYS A 126 10.69 20.42 -2.31
C LYS A 126 11.57 20.77 -3.50
N THR A 127 12.47 19.87 -3.93
CA THR A 127 13.31 20.08 -5.12
C THR A 127 12.46 20.31 -6.38
N LEU A 128 11.45 19.47 -6.62
CA LEU A 128 10.55 19.63 -7.76
C LEU A 128 9.77 20.94 -7.72
N GLN A 129 9.35 21.37 -6.53
CA GLN A 129 8.67 22.65 -6.36
C GLN A 129 9.59 23.83 -6.72
N ASP A 130 10.86 23.78 -6.31
CA ASP A 130 11.84 24.83 -6.60
C ASP A 130 12.17 24.88 -8.10
N GLU A 131 12.28 23.72 -8.76
CA GLU A 131 12.45 23.63 -10.22
C GLU A 131 11.27 24.27 -10.95
N VAL A 132 10.03 23.93 -10.59
CA VAL A 132 8.83 24.53 -11.20
C VAL A 132 8.80 26.04 -11.00
N ASN A 133 9.19 26.54 -9.84
CA ASN A 133 9.23 27.97 -9.56
C ASN A 133 10.31 28.69 -10.38
N SER A 134 11.48 28.07 -10.56
CA SER A 134 12.57 28.65 -11.36
C SER A 134 12.24 28.76 -12.86
N HIS A 135 11.41 27.86 -13.41
CA HIS A 135 10.99 27.89 -14.82
C HIS A 135 9.77 28.80 -15.07
N ARG A 136 9.17 29.35 -14.01
CA ARG A 136 8.06 30.32 -14.07
C ARG A 136 8.52 31.78 -13.96
N CYS A 137 9.81 32.00 -13.72
CA CYS A 137 10.45 33.31 -13.68
C CYS A 137 11.13 33.63 -15.02
#